data_AF-A0A388PBY2-F1
#
_entry.id   AF-A0A388PBY2-F1
#
_cell.length_a   1.000
_cell.length_b   1.000
_cell.length_c   1.000
_cell.angle_alpha   90.00
_cell.angle_beta   90.00
_cell.angle_gamma   90.00
#
_symmetry.space_group_name_H-M   'P 1'
#
loop_
_entity.id
_entity.type
_entity.pdbx_description
1 polymer ?
#
loop_
_entity_poly.entity_id
_entity_poly.type
_entity_poly.pdbx_seq_one_letter_code
_entity_poly.pdbx_strand_id
1 'polypeptide(L)'
;MVKGVIKGPSKLYLGAKFGMRMKLGIPYVIKSQVIEFQENKVIAWQHLLHNVWRYELVEIDANTTLVTESWDGRKVRSKWWVSDSGTWVPKAMAKTLVKLKGLMQG
;
A
#
# COMPACT_ATOMS: atom_id res chain seq x y z
N MET A 1 -4.18 11.44 -0.40
CA MET A 1 -3.87 10.72 0.86
C MET A 1 -5.09 9.96 1.36
N VAL A 2 -4.86 8.85 2.08
CA VAL A 2 -5.91 8.01 2.70
C VAL A 2 -6.68 8.82 3.74
N LYS A 3 -8.01 8.68 3.74
CA LYS A 3 -8.94 9.33 4.66
C LYS A 3 -9.78 8.35 5.49
N GLY A 4 -9.82 7.08 5.11
CA GLY A 4 -10.45 6.04 5.91
C GLY A 4 -10.79 4.79 5.10
N VAL A 5 -11.21 3.76 5.81
CA VAL A 5 -11.68 2.49 5.24
C VAL A 5 -13.13 2.66 4.78
N ILE A 6 -13.46 2.08 3.61
CA ILE A 6 -14.85 2.02 3.12
C ILE A 6 -15.45 0.65 3.39
N LYS A 7 -14.75 -0.39 2.93
CA LYS A 7 -15.23 -1.77 2.93
C LYS A 7 -14.06 -2.70 2.76
N GLY A 8 -14.07 -3.83 3.47
CA GLY A 8 -13.06 -4.87 3.36
C GLY A 8 -13.37 -5.97 4.37
N PRO A 9 -12.71 -7.13 4.26
CA PRO A 9 -12.78 -8.15 5.31
C PRO A 9 -12.11 -7.64 6.60
N SER A 10 -12.44 -8.26 7.72
CA SER A 10 -11.81 -7.97 9.02
C SER A 10 -10.32 -8.31 9.06
N LYS A 11 -9.90 -9.31 8.28
CA LYS A 11 -8.50 -9.66 8.02
C LYS A 11 -8.25 -9.79 6.53
N LEU A 12 -7.09 -9.32 6.07
CA LEU A 12 -6.68 -9.49 4.69
C LEU A 12 -6.14 -10.91 4.46
N TYR A 13 -6.36 -11.41 3.26
CA TYR A 13 -5.91 -12.72 2.79
C TYR A 13 -5.67 -12.64 1.28
N LEU A 14 -5.02 -13.65 0.70
CA LEU A 14 -4.77 -13.68 -0.74
C LEU A 14 -6.08 -13.57 -1.54
N GLY A 15 -6.18 -12.59 -2.44
CA GLY A 15 -7.37 -12.33 -3.23
C GLY A 15 -8.42 -11.43 -2.56
N ALA A 16 -8.25 -11.09 -1.27
CA ALA A 16 -9.12 -10.17 -0.56
C ALA A 16 -9.21 -8.81 -1.27
N LYS A 17 -10.41 -8.23 -1.31
CA LYS A 17 -10.65 -6.90 -1.88
C LYS A 17 -10.99 -5.91 -0.78
N PHE A 18 -10.39 -4.74 -0.83
CA PHE A 18 -10.63 -3.67 0.13
C PHE A 18 -10.69 -2.30 -0.56
N GLY A 19 -11.48 -1.40 0.00
CA GLY A 19 -11.73 -0.06 -0.52
C GLY A 19 -11.28 1.01 0.47
N MET A 20 -10.53 1.99 -0.02
CA MET A 20 -10.02 3.14 0.75
C MET A 20 -10.60 4.45 0.22
N ARG A 21 -11.06 5.32 1.13
CA ARG A 21 -11.35 6.72 0.80
C ARG A 21 -10.03 7.46 0.67
N MET A 22 -9.89 8.19 -0.42
CA MET A 22 -8.75 9.02 -0.72
C MET A 22 -9.22 10.46 -0.91
N LYS A 23 -8.33 11.42 -0.63
CA LYS A 23 -8.52 12.81 -1.02
C LYS A 23 -7.22 13.37 -1.59
N LEU A 24 -7.26 13.87 -2.81
CA LEU A 24 -6.17 14.61 -3.47
C LEU A 24 -6.81 15.68 -4.35
N GLY A 25 -6.93 16.91 -3.83
CA GLY A 25 -7.84 17.91 -4.38
C GLY A 25 -9.30 17.49 -4.18
N ILE A 26 -9.76 16.53 -4.99
CA ILE A 26 -11.09 15.93 -4.92
C ILE A 26 -11.11 14.62 -4.10
N PRO A 27 -12.24 14.28 -3.46
CA PRO A 27 -12.46 12.95 -2.88
C PRO A 27 -12.58 11.89 -3.97
N TYR A 28 -11.97 10.72 -3.74
CA TYR A 28 -12.13 9.56 -4.62
C TYR A 28 -11.95 8.26 -3.83
N VAL A 29 -12.23 7.13 -4.48
CA VAL A 29 -12.14 5.79 -3.89
C VAL A 29 -11.14 4.94 -4.67
N ILE A 30 -10.26 4.26 -3.95
CA ILE A 30 -9.42 3.20 -4.52
C ILE A 30 -9.96 1.86 -4.04
N LYS A 31 -10.20 0.94 -4.98
CA LYS A 31 -10.45 -0.47 -4.72
C LYS A 31 -9.19 -1.26 -5.05
N SER A 32 -8.66 -1.98 -4.06
CA SER A 32 -7.47 -2.80 -4.17
C SER A 32 -7.82 -4.28 -3.98
N GLN A 33 -7.01 -5.14 -4.57
CA GLN A 33 -7.02 -6.58 -4.35
C GLN A 33 -5.65 -7.02 -3.86
N VAL A 34 -5.61 -7.87 -2.84
CA VAL A 34 -4.40 -8.53 -2.35
C VAL A 34 -3.97 -9.60 -3.38
N ILE A 35 -2.74 -9.50 -3.87
CA ILE A 35 -2.18 -10.39 -4.90
C ILE A 35 -1.00 -11.23 -4.40
N GLU A 36 -0.43 -10.89 -3.25
CA GLU A 36 0.56 -11.68 -2.53
C GLU A 36 0.25 -11.54 -1.04
N PHE A 37 0.27 -12.65 -0.31
CA PHE A 37 0.01 -12.63 1.12
C PHE A 37 0.69 -13.80 1.81
N GLN A 38 1.46 -13.48 2.84
CA GLN A 38 1.96 -14.42 3.83
C GLN A 38 1.94 -13.72 5.17
N GLU A 39 1.25 -14.32 6.14
CA GLU A 39 1.12 -13.78 7.49
C GLU A 39 2.49 -13.37 8.06
N ASN A 40 2.57 -12.15 8.60
CA ASN A 40 3.78 -11.57 9.21
C ASN A 40 5.04 -11.50 8.32
N LYS A 41 4.90 -11.68 6.99
CA LYS A 41 6.06 -11.70 6.08
C LYS A 41 5.87 -10.81 4.87
N VAL A 42 4.75 -10.92 4.17
CA VAL A 42 4.52 -10.12 2.97
C VAL A 42 3.04 -9.85 2.74
N ILE A 43 2.76 -8.65 2.24
CA ILE A 43 1.48 -8.35 1.62
C ILE A 43 1.72 -7.46 0.40
N ALA A 44 1.15 -7.84 -0.74
CA ALA A 44 1.12 -7.01 -1.93
C ALA A 44 -0.31 -6.84 -2.41
N TRP A 45 -0.63 -5.65 -2.92
CA TRP A 45 -1.93 -5.35 -3.47
C TRP A 45 -1.81 -4.46 -4.69
N GLN A 46 -2.81 -4.54 -5.56
CA GLN A 46 -2.94 -3.67 -6.72
C GLN A 46 -4.38 -3.19 -6.87
N HIS A 47 -4.56 -2.02 -7.49
CA HIS A 47 -5.87 -1.57 -7.92
C HIS A 47 -6.06 -1.80 -9.43
N LEU A 48 -7.18 -1.31 -9.97
CA LEU A 48 -7.59 -1.53 -11.37
C LEU A 48 -6.56 -1.12 -12.43
N LEU A 49 -5.60 -0.25 -12.09
CA LEU A 49 -4.54 0.19 -13.00
C LEU A 49 -3.28 -0.69 -12.94
N HIS A 50 -3.27 -1.72 -12.08
CA HIS A 50 -2.24 -2.76 -11.97
C HIS A 50 -0.85 -2.28 -11.49
N ASN A 51 -0.75 -1.11 -10.87
CA ASN A 51 0.45 -0.81 -10.08
C ASN A 51 0.37 -1.57 -8.76
N VAL A 52 1.47 -2.22 -8.42
CA VAL A 52 1.60 -3.06 -7.24
C VAL A 52 2.27 -2.27 -6.14
N TRP A 53 1.63 -2.25 -4.98
CA TRP A 53 2.25 -1.84 -3.72
C TRP A 53 2.57 -3.12 -2.94
N ARG A 54 3.73 -3.16 -2.29
CA ARG A 54 4.20 -4.33 -1.56
C ARG A 54 4.87 -3.91 -0.26
N TYR A 55 4.51 -4.60 0.82
CA TYR A 55 5.23 -4.56 2.08
C TYR A 55 5.88 -5.91 2.33
N GLU A 56 7.16 -5.87 2.68
CA GLU A 56 7.91 -6.98 3.25
C GLU A 56 8.20 -6.68 4.71
N LEU A 57 8.01 -7.69 5.54
CA LEU A 57 8.20 -7.62 6.97
C LEU A 57 9.28 -8.63 7.34
N VAL A 58 10.34 -8.15 7.96
CA VAL A 58 11.42 -8.98 8.50
C VAL A 58 11.52 -8.70 9.99
N GLU A 59 11.26 -9.72 10.80
CA GLU A 59 11.47 -9.65 12.24
C GLU A 59 12.97 -9.50 12.51
N ILE A 60 13.34 -8.47 13.27
CA ILE A 60 14.70 -8.27 13.76
C ILE A 60 14.81 -8.85 15.17
N ASP A 61 13.83 -8.53 16.02
CA ASP A 61 13.68 -9.03 17.38
C ASP A 61 12.20 -8.94 17.82
N ALA A 62 11.91 -9.36 19.05
CA ALA A 62 10.55 -9.43 19.60
C ALA A 62 9.74 -8.13 19.52
N ASN A 63 10.41 -6.97 19.46
CA ASN A 63 9.75 -5.65 19.44
C ASN A 63 10.11 -4.82 18.20
N THR A 64 10.93 -5.37 17.29
CA THR A 64 11.46 -4.63 16.14
C THR A 64 11.23 -5.40 14.86
N THR A 65 10.52 -4.77 13.91
CA THR A 65 10.30 -5.29 12.56
C THR A 65 10.84 -4.30 11.54
N LEU A 66 11.66 -4.78 10.61
CA LEU A 66 12.02 -4.05 9.40
C LEU A 66 10.86 -4.13 8.41
N VAL A 67 10.37 -2.98 7.98
CA VAL A 67 9.34 -2.89 6.95
C VAL A 67 9.93 -2.26 5.69
N THR A 68 9.91 -3.02 4.60
CA THR A 68 10.32 -2.52 3.27
C THR A 68 9.07 -2.28 2.43
N GLU A 69 8.92 -1.05 1.94
CA GLU A 69 7.88 -0.68 0.97
C GLU A 69 8.45 -0.67 -0.44
N SER A 70 7.75 -1.33 -1.37
CA SER A 70 8.07 -1.34 -2.79
C SER A 70 6.86 -0.98 -3.63
N TRP A 71 7.13 -0.36 -4.78
CA TRP A 71 6.13 -0.02 -5.77
C TRP A 71 6.57 -0.49 -7.16
N ASP A 72 5.70 -1.22 -7.86
CA ASP A 72 5.95 -1.68 -9.23
C ASP A 72 4.87 -1.15 -10.18
N GLY A 73 5.31 -0.25 -11.07
CA GLY A 73 4.50 0.33 -12.13
C GLY A 73 4.71 -0.27 -13.52
N ARG A 74 5.51 -1.32 -13.68
CA ARG A 74 5.95 -1.80 -15.01
C ARG A 74 4.81 -2.39 -15.84
N LYS A 75 3.81 -2.99 -15.19
CA LYS A 75 2.65 -3.65 -15.83
C LYS A 75 1.36 -2.82 -15.80
N VAL A 76 1.48 -1.51 -15.56
CA VAL A 76 0.30 -0.66 -15.43
C VAL A 76 -0.45 -0.51 -16.74
N ARG A 77 -1.77 -0.46 -16.64
CA ARG A 77 -2.65 -0.31 -17.81
C ARG A 77 -2.67 1.10 -18.36
N SER A 78 -2.38 2.11 -17.53
CA SER A 78 -2.34 3.51 -17.94
C SER A 78 -0.95 4.10 -17.72
N LYS A 79 -0.20 4.30 -18.81
CA LYS A 79 1.14 4.89 -18.76
C LYS A 79 1.12 6.35 -18.32
N TRP A 80 0.09 7.10 -18.74
CA TRP A 80 -0.09 8.50 -18.33
C TRP A 80 -0.25 8.63 -16.80
N TRP A 81 -0.95 7.68 -16.17
CA TRP A 81 -1.15 7.71 -14.71
C TRP A 81 0.17 7.59 -13.91
N VAL A 82 1.18 6.92 -14.49
CA VAL A 82 2.46 6.67 -13.82
C VAL A 82 3.62 7.48 -14.39
N SER A 83 3.37 8.40 -15.34
CA SER A 83 4.46 9.10 -16.04
C SER A 83 5.41 9.80 -15.06
N ASP A 84 4.86 10.38 -14.00
CA ASP A 84 5.62 11.08 -12.96
C ASP A 84 5.85 10.26 -11.70
N SER A 85 5.63 8.93 -11.73
CA SER A 85 5.73 8.07 -10.54
C SER A 85 7.08 8.15 -9.84
N GLY A 86 8.17 8.33 -10.60
CA GLY A 86 9.51 8.52 -10.04
C GLY A 86 9.65 9.75 -9.14
N THR A 87 8.80 10.76 -9.29
CA THR A 87 8.87 11.99 -8.50
C THR A 87 8.02 11.93 -7.22
N TRP A 88 6.83 11.32 -7.29
CA TRP A 88 5.85 11.35 -6.21
C TRP A 88 5.82 10.06 -5.38
N VAL A 89 6.08 8.90 -5.98
CA VAL A 89 6.04 7.60 -5.26
C VAL A 89 7.06 7.56 -4.13
N PRO A 90 8.35 7.93 -4.32
CA PRO A 90 9.32 7.93 -3.22
C PRO A 90 8.90 8.85 -2.06
N LYS A 91 8.34 10.02 -2.37
CA LYS A 91 7.84 10.97 -1.37
C LYS A 91 6.62 10.41 -0.62
N ALA A 92 5.75 9.67 -1.31
CA ALA A 92 4.61 9.02 -0.68
C ALA A 92 5.06 7.90 0.25
N MET A 93 5.93 7.00 -0.23
CA MET A 93 6.48 5.86 0.54
C MET A 93 7.19 6.32 1.82
N ALA A 94 8.05 7.33 1.73
CA ALA A 94 8.74 7.89 2.90
C ALA A 94 7.75 8.40 3.95
N LYS A 95 6.69 9.10 3.53
CA LYS A 95 5.65 9.60 4.43
C LYS A 95 4.84 8.48 5.07
N THR A 96 4.50 7.43 4.33
CA THR A 96 3.76 6.27 4.86
C THR A 96 4.58 5.53 5.89
N LEU A 97 5.85 5.23 5.62
CA LEU A 97 6.72 4.51 6.56
C LEU A 97 6.95 5.29 7.86
N VAL A 98 7.16 6.61 7.80
CA VAL A 98 7.26 7.46 9.00
C VAL A 98 5.98 7.41 9.82
N LYS A 99 4.82 7.54 9.16
CA LYS A 99 3.52 7.50 9.84
C LYS A 99 3.25 6.12 10.45
N LEU A 100 3.58 5.04 9.74
CA LEU A 100 3.44 3.68 10.23
C LEU A 100 4.25 3.47 11.49
N LYS A 101 5.52 3.89 11.50
CA LYS A 101 6.37 3.86 12.69
C LYS A 101 5.74 4.61 13.86
N GLY A 102 5.25 5.83 13.63
CA GLY A 102 4.60 6.63 14.68
C GLY A 102 3.34 5.96 15.26
N LEU A 103 2.57 5.23 14.44
CA LEU A 103 1.37 4.50 14.91
C LEU A 103 1.70 3.27 15.76
N MET A 104 2.90 2.69 15.62
CA MET A 104 3.33 1.52 16.40
C MET A 104 4.03 1.90 17.72
N GLN A 105 4.42 3.17 17.87
CA GLN A 105 5.15 3.68 19.03
C GLN A 105 4.27 4.47 20.01
N GLY A 106 3.02 4.76 19.65
CA GLY A 106 2.03 5.42 20.51
C GLY A 106 1.02 4.43 21.04
#